data_AF-A0A1T4MCS8-F1
#
_entry.id   AF-A0A1T4MCS8-F1
#
_cell.length_a   1.000
_cell.length_b   1.000
_cell.length_c   1.000
_cell.angle_alpha   90.00
_cell.angle_beta   90.00
_cell.angle_gamma   90.00
#
_symmetry.space_group_name_H-M   'P 1'
#
loop_
_entity.id
_entity.type
_entity.pdbx_description
1 polymer ?
#
loop_
_entity_poly.entity_id
_entity_poly.type
_entity_poly.pdbx_seq_one_letter_code
_entity_poly.pdbx_strand_id
1 'polypeptide(L)'
;MKKSILLIVLLFISQFVFSNPNYKNGNGTIISSTEENSIRTIIRKCEINDIKIGNLLKKENNTIYKDYSFDNPIGTLQYNDVIKVINVCTIEFLNKPKDKWNNPAGELWYKIEFKDEIGCICKSKNSLGESTNPYHENRYEVLEEIQTSKKWTVRKLNQTISVWERLNVRDKPGLDGIKVFLLHNFEDGTRSPQENYKIIAITEETETIDGLTDHWLKIEYASNKYGWIFGGYASVERGGPKYYIPEAMIIFDLSWY
;
A
#
# COMPACT_ATOMS: atom_id res chain seq x y z
N MET A 1 37.58 19.73 -53.37
CA MET A 1 37.31 18.35 -52.92
C MET A 1 36.88 18.37 -51.46
N LYS A 2 35.88 17.54 -51.15
CA LYS A 2 35.10 17.43 -49.92
C LYS A 2 35.94 17.33 -48.62
N LYS A 3 35.41 17.85 -47.52
CA LYS A 3 34.98 17.06 -46.33
C LYS A 3 34.40 18.00 -45.27
N SER A 4 33.07 18.18 -45.28
CA SER A 4 32.34 18.66 -44.11
C SER A 4 32.20 17.50 -43.13
N ILE A 5 32.78 17.63 -41.94
CA ILE A 5 32.60 16.68 -40.84
C ILE A 5 31.33 17.09 -40.11
N LEU A 6 30.26 16.33 -40.33
CA LEU A 6 29.00 16.46 -39.62
C LEU A 6 29.18 15.81 -38.23
N LEU A 7 29.23 16.63 -37.18
CA LEU A 7 29.27 16.17 -35.81
C LEU A 7 27.84 15.72 -35.41
N ILE A 8 27.60 14.42 -35.36
CA ILE A 8 26.33 13.86 -34.87
C ILE A 8 26.39 13.89 -33.35
N VAL A 9 25.63 14.81 -32.75
CA VAL A 9 25.35 14.81 -31.31
C VAL A 9 24.37 13.68 -31.05
N LEU A 10 24.87 12.56 -30.49
CA LEU A 10 24.01 11.52 -29.91
C LEU A 10 23.39 12.08 -28.63
N LEU A 11 22.14 12.54 -28.75
CA LEU A 11 21.25 12.72 -27.60
C LEU A 11 20.95 11.33 -27.04
N PHE A 12 21.67 10.94 -25.98
CA PHE A 12 21.24 9.87 -25.09
C PHE A 12 19.94 10.31 -24.42
N ILE A 13 18.81 9.99 -25.04
CA ILE A 13 17.52 9.96 -24.35
C ILE A 13 17.61 8.75 -23.42
N SER A 14 17.99 8.99 -22.17
CA SER A 14 17.77 8.02 -21.10
C SER A 14 16.26 7.77 -21.05
N GLN A 15 15.81 6.65 -21.62
CA GLN A 15 14.47 6.17 -21.38
C GLN A 15 14.41 5.87 -19.88
N PHE A 16 13.72 6.72 -19.12
CA PHE A 16 13.30 6.35 -17.78
C PHE A 16 12.41 5.12 -17.96
N VAL A 17 12.97 3.95 -17.66
CA VAL A 17 12.18 2.74 -17.51
C VAL A 17 11.39 2.95 -16.23
N PHE A 18 10.22 3.57 -16.34
CA PHE A 18 9.18 3.36 -15.36
C PHE A 18 8.83 1.88 -15.48
N SER A 19 9.42 1.05 -14.61
CA SER A 19 8.92 -0.29 -14.40
C SER A 19 7.46 -0.12 -14.03
N ASN A 20 6.56 -0.51 -14.93
CA ASN A 20 5.14 -0.52 -14.59
C ASN A 20 4.98 -1.40 -13.36
N PRO A 21 4.24 -0.93 -12.35
CA PRO A 21 4.00 -1.71 -11.14
C PRO A 21 3.48 -3.10 -11.48
N ASN A 22 4.15 -4.13 -10.96
CA ASN A 22 3.74 -5.50 -11.19
C ASN A 22 2.76 -5.91 -10.10
N TYR A 23 1.47 -5.94 -10.40
CA TYR A 23 0.46 -6.42 -9.47
C TYR A 23 -0.14 -7.72 -10.02
N LYS A 24 0.53 -8.85 -9.78
CA LYS A 24 0.02 -10.18 -10.17
C LYS A 24 -1.42 -10.36 -9.67
N ASN A 25 -2.22 -11.17 -10.40
CA ASN A 25 -3.68 -11.48 -10.33
C ASN A 25 -4.46 -11.40 -8.99
N GLY A 26 -3.85 -11.10 -7.85
CA GLY A 26 -4.47 -10.75 -6.57
C GLY A 26 -4.73 -9.25 -6.41
N ASN A 27 -4.87 -8.81 -5.15
CA ASN A 27 -5.14 -7.41 -4.83
C ASN A 27 -4.01 -6.48 -5.32
N GLY A 28 -4.40 -5.30 -5.80
CA GLY A 28 -3.55 -4.35 -6.49
C GLY A 28 -3.51 -4.49 -8.01
N THR A 29 -3.96 -5.62 -8.58
CA THR A 29 -3.94 -5.84 -10.05
C THR A 29 -4.61 -4.69 -10.78
N ILE A 30 -3.89 -4.02 -11.71
CA ILE A 30 -4.49 -2.96 -12.54
C ILE A 30 -5.45 -3.63 -13.53
N ILE A 31 -6.74 -3.29 -13.41
CA ILE A 31 -7.81 -3.75 -14.30
C ILE A 31 -7.94 -2.81 -15.50
N SER A 32 -7.86 -1.51 -15.24
CA SER A 32 -7.86 -0.48 -16.27
C SER A 32 -7.03 0.72 -15.84
N SER A 33 -6.44 1.39 -16.83
CA SER A 33 -5.71 2.64 -16.67
C SER A 33 -5.99 3.50 -17.88
N THR A 34 -6.54 4.69 -17.68
CA THR A 34 -6.81 5.66 -18.72
C THR A 34 -6.25 7.02 -18.33
N GLU A 35 -5.81 7.79 -19.31
CA GLU A 35 -5.38 9.17 -19.13
C GLU A 35 -5.94 9.99 -20.29
N GLU A 36 -6.97 10.78 -20.03
CA GLU A 36 -7.69 11.56 -21.04
C GLU A 36 -8.09 12.91 -20.44
N ASN A 37 -7.99 13.99 -21.22
CA ASN A 37 -8.44 15.33 -20.80
C ASN A 37 -7.88 15.80 -19.44
N SER A 38 -6.59 15.53 -19.17
CA SER A 38 -5.92 15.81 -17.89
C SER A 38 -6.52 15.10 -16.67
N ILE A 39 -7.21 13.98 -16.89
CA ILE A 39 -7.71 13.10 -15.84
C ILE A 39 -7.06 11.73 -16.03
N ARG A 40 -6.39 11.24 -14.99
CA ARG A 40 -5.87 9.87 -14.95
C ARG A 40 -6.77 9.03 -14.06
N THR A 41 -7.33 7.95 -14.61
CA THR A 41 -8.14 7.00 -13.86
C THR A 41 -7.45 5.65 -13.82
N ILE A 42 -7.29 5.08 -12.62
CA ILE A 42 -6.74 3.72 -12.45
C ILE A 42 -7.69 2.92 -11.58
N ILE A 43 -8.14 1.77 -12.10
CA ILE A 43 -8.94 0.80 -11.37
C ILE A 43 -8.06 -0.40 -11.03
N ARG A 44 -7.97 -0.70 -9.74
CA ARG A 44 -7.25 -1.87 -9.21
C ARG A 44 -8.21 -2.87 -8.60
N LYS A 45 -7.97 -4.16 -8.82
CA LYS A 45 -8.62 -5.25 -8.10
C LYS A 45 -8.33 -5.11 -6.60
N CYS A 46 -9.35 -5.20 -5.76
CA CYS A 46 -9.19 -5.24 -4.32
C CYS A 46 -10.43 -5.91 -3.71
N GLU A 47 -10.36 -7.22 -3.51
CA GLU A 47 -11.46 -8.02 -2.99
C GLU A 47 -11.32 -8.17 -1.48
N ILE A 48 -12.30 -7.64 -0.75
CA ILE A 48 -12.38 -7.74 0.72
C ILE A 48 -13.85 -8.01 1.04
N ASN A 49 -14.13 -9.14 1.67
CA ASN A 49 -15.48 -9.54 2.07
C ASN A 49 -15.77 -9.12 3.50
N ASP A 50 -17.06 -9.12 3.84
CA ASP A 50 -17.56 -9.01 5.21
C ASP A 50 -17.07 -7.77 6.00
N ILE A 51 -16.86 -6.65 5.31
CA ILE A 51 -16.52 -5.38 5.96
C ILE A 51 -17.77 -4.85 6.65
N LYS A 52 -17.69 -4.72 7.97
CA LYS A 52 -18.76 -4.15 8.79
C LYS A 52 -18.57 -2.64 8.94
N ILE A 53 -19.53 -1.85 8.48
CA ILE A 53 -19.47 -0.40 8.50
C ILE A 53 -19.46 0.13 9.94
N GLY A 54 -18.44 0.94 10.24
CA GLY A 54 -18.25 1.61 11.53
C GLY A 54 -19.21 2.78 11.75
N ASN A 55 -19.36 3.19 13.01
CA ASN A 55 -20.18 4.34 13.44
C ASN A 55 -19.51 5.70 13.15
N LEU A 56 -18.20 5.74 12.89
CA LEU A 56 -17.45 6.97 12.58
C LEU A 56 -17.30 7.23 11.08
N LEU A 57 -17.92 6.43 10.21
CA LEU A 57 -17.97 6.73 8.79
C LEU A 57 -18.69 8.06 8.60
N LYS A 58 -17.98 9.07 8.09
CA LYS A 58 -18.54 10.40 7.90
C LYS A 58 -19.77 10.33 6.99
N LYS A 59 -20.79 11.13 7.28
CA LYS A 59 -22.05 11.16 6.51
C LYS A 59 -21.81 11.48 5.03
N GLU A 60 -20.78 12.24 4.69
CA GLU A 60 -20.42 12.50 3.30
C GLU A 60 -19.83 11.29 2.54
N ASN A 61 -19.44 10.23 3.25
CA ASN A 61 -18.74 9.05 2.72
C ASN A 61 -19.61 7.78 2.73
N ASN A 62 -20.88 7.87 3.13
CA ASN A 62 -21.77 6.70 3.22
C ASN A 62 -22.77 6.60 2.06
N THR A 63 -22.86 7.61 1.19
CA THR A 63 -23.72 7.56 0.00
C THR A 63 -23.16 6.58 -1.02
N ILE A 64 -24.03 5.69 -1.50
CA ILE A 64 -23.75 4.75 -2.58
C ILE A 64 -24.21 5.38 -3.88
N TYR A 65 -23.31 5.43 -4.86
CA TYR A 65 -23.54 5.94 -6.20
C TYR A 65 -23.55 4.79 -7.21
N LYS A 66 -24.22 4.98 -8.34
CA LYS A 66 -24.27 3.98 -9.40
C LYS A 66 -22.88 3.71 -10.01
N ASP A 67 -22.13 4.78 -10.26
CA ASP A 67 -20.84 4.76 -10.94
C ASP A 67 -19.82 5.59 -10.14
N TYR A 68 -18.59 5.74 -10.66
CA TYR A 68 -17.55 6.60 -10.05
C TYR A 68 -17.83 8.09 -10.30
N SER A 69 -19.05 8.53 -10.01
CA SER A 69 -19.48 9.93 -10.09
C SER A 69 -20.45 10.24 -8.95
N PHE A 70 -20.62 11.53 -8.66
CA PHE A 70 -21.61 11.99 -7.70
C PHE A 70 -23.03 12.05 -8.28
N ASP A 71 -23.20 11.65 -9.53
CA ASP A 71 -24.49 11.59 -10.20
C ASP A 71 -25.18 10.29 -9.81
N ASN A 72 -26.49 10.33 -9.60
CA ASN A 72 -27.31 9.15 -9.30
C ASN A 72 -26.92 8.42 -7.99
N PRO A 73 -27.18 9.03 -6.82
CA PRO A 73 -27.15 8.28 -5.57
C PRO A 73 -28.23 7.19 -5.59
N ILE A 74 -27.85 5.97 -5.24
CA ILE A 74 -28.72 4.77 -5.24
C ILE A 74 -28.96 4.20 -3.84
N GLY A 75 -28.21 4.66 -2.83
CA GLY A 75 -28.38 4.17 -1.47
C GLY A 75 -27.50 4.88 -0.46
N THR A 76 -27.55 4.40 0.77
CA THR A 76 -26.72 4.94 1.87
C THR A 76 -26.40 3.83 2.85
N LEU A 77 -25.12 3.70 3.20
CA LEU A 77 -24.64 2.78 4.22
C LEU A 77 -24.97 3.29 5.62
N GLN A 78 -25.35 2.37 6.49
CA GLN A 78 -25.65 2.56 7.90
C GLN A 78 -24.63 1.82 8.77
N TYR A 79 -24.57 2.22 10.04
CA TYR A 79 -23.77 1.50 11.03
C TYR A 79 -24.17 0.02 11.08
N ASN A 80 -23.18 -0.87 11.13
CA ASN A 80 -23.30 -2.33 11.08
C ASN A 80 -23.75 -2.93 9.74
N ASP A 81 -23.95 -2.13 8.68
CA ASP A 81 -24.10 -2.72 7.35
C ASP A 81 -22.85 -3.55 7.01
N VAL A 82 -23.05 -4.64 6.30
CA VAL A 82 -21.97 -5.52 5.84
C VAL A 82 -21.85 -5.39 4.34
N ILE A 83 -20.66 -5.09 3.86
CA ILE A 83 -20.36 -4.91 2.45
C ILE A 83 -19.17 -5.75 2.02
N LYS A 84 -19.03 -5.89 0.71
CA LYS A 84 -17.81 -6.37 0.08
C LYS A 84 -17.23 -5.27 -0.80
N VAL A 85 -15.92 -5.08 -0.73
CA VAL A 85 -15.18 -4.23 -1.66
C VAL A 85 -14.67 -5.12 -2.79
N ILE A 86 -14.80 -4.65 -4.04
CA ILE A 86 -14.41 -5.39 -5.26
C ILE A 86 -13.18 -4.75 -5.92
N ASN A 87 -13.17 -3.42 -5.99
CA ASN A 87 -12.14 -2.66 -6.68
C ASN A 87 -11.93 -1.31 -6.01
N VAL A 88 -10.72 -0.76 -6.17
CA VAL A 88 -10.40 0.62 -5.83
C VAL A 88 -10.17 1.40 -7.12
N CYS A 89 -10.82 2.56 -7.23
CA CYS A 89 -10.65 3.49 -8.34
C CYS A 89 -10.03 4.80 -7.83
N THR A 90 -8.94 5.22 -8.46
CA THR A 90 -8.32 6.53 -8.22
C THR A 90 -8.50 7.39 -9.45
N ILE A 91 -9.08 8.59 -9.27
CA ILE A 91 -9.25 9.60 -10.32
C ILE A 91 -8.35 10.79 -9.96
N GLU A 92 -7.26 10.97 -10.67
CA GLU A 92 -6.28 12.05 -10.45
C GLU A 92 -6.53 13.19 -11.46
N PHE A 93 -6.64 14.42 -10.95
CA PHE A 93 -6.81 15.64 -11.76
C PHE A 93 -5.46 16.29 -12.03
N LEU A 94 -4.83 15.93 -13.16
CA LEU A 94 -3.46 16.33 -13.51
C LEU A 94 -3.29 17.83 -13.74
N ASN A 95 -4.37 18.54 -14.04
CA ASN A 95 -4.38 20.00 -14.24
C ASN A 95 -4.63 20.79 -12.95
N LYS A 96 -4.97 20.13 -11.84
CA LYS A 96 -5.21 20.79 -10.55
C LYS A 96 -3.93 20.80 -9.71
N PRO A 97 -3.69 21.88 -8.93
CA PRO A 97 -2.55 21.92 -8.04
C PRO A 97 -2.67 20.85 -6.96
N LYS A 98 -1.51 20.34 -6.55
CA LYS A 98 -1.39 19.47 -5.38
C LYS A 98 -1.80 20.22 -4.10
N ASP A 99 -2.20 19.48 -3.08
CA ASP A 99 -2.50 20.07 -1.77
C ASP A 99 -1.22 20.54 -1.04
N LYS A 100 -1.38 21.15 0.14
CA LYS A 100 -0.26 21.67 0.95
C LYS A 100 0.73 20.61 1.44
N TRP A 101 0.38 19.33 1.33
CA TRP A 101 1.24 18.19 1.67
C TRP A 101 1.81 17.53 0.40
N ASN A 102 1.70 18.19 -0.76
CA ASN A 102 2.18 17.69 -2.05
C ASN A 102 1.43 16.44 -2.54
N ASN A 103 0.20 16.19 -2.06
CA ASN A 103 -0.63 15.10 -2.57
C ASN A 103 -1.34 15.52 -3.87
N PRO A 104 -1.49 14.61 -4.84
CA PRO A 104 -2.31 14.87 -6.03
C PRO A 104 -3.75 15.22 -5.67
N ALA A 105 -4.31 16.19 -6.39
CA ALA A 105 -5.74 16.48 -6.34
C ALA A 105 -6.49 15.35 -7.05
N GLY A 106 -7.49 14.77 -6.39
CA GLY A 106 -8.20 13.65 -6.95
C GLY A 106 -9.18 13.01 -6.00
N GLU A 107 -9.82 11.96 -6.50
CA GLU A 107 -10.86 11.22 -5.83
C GLU A 107 -10.47 9.76 -5.64
N LEU A 108 -10.85 9.21 -4.50
CA LEU A 108 -10.72 7.80 -4.17
C LEU A 108 -12.10 7.19 -4.03
N TRP A 109 -12.35 6.17 -4.82
CA TRP A 109 -13.62 5.45 -4.84
C TRP A 109 -13.42 3.97 -4.56
N TYR A 110 -14.34 3.38 -3.81
CA TYR A 110 -14.44 1.94 -3.62
C TYR A 110 -15.68 1.44 -4.33
N LYS A 111 -15.50 0.46 -5.23
CA LYS A 111 -16.62 -0.28 -5.81
C LYS A 111 -17.01 -1.38 -4.83
N ILE A 112 -18.27 -1.40 -4.44
CA ILE A 112 -18.79 -2.26 -3.39
C ILE A 112 -19.98 -3.09 -3.88
N GLU A 113 -20.18 -4.21 -3.21
CA GLU A 113 -21.39 -5.03 -3.27
C GLU A 113 -22.09 -4.91 -1.91
N PHE A 114 -23.37 -4.51 -1.93
CA PHE A 114 -24.20 -4.31 -0.75
C PHE A 114 -25.63 -4.78 -1.07
N LYS A 115 -26.14 -5.75 -0.31
CA LYS A 115 -27.49 -6.33 -0.51
C LYS A 115 -27.75 -6.76 -1.96
N ASP A 116 -26.77 -7.47 -2.54
CA ASP A 116 -26.77 -7.95 -3.93
C ASP A 116 -26.78 -6.85 -5.01
N GLU A 117 -26.62 -5.57 -4.62
CA GLU A 117 -26.45 -4.45 -5.53
C GLU A 117 -24.98 -4.01 -5.61
N ILE A 118 -24.55 -3.61 -6.80
CA ILE A 118 -23.22 -3.06 -7.03
C ILE A 118 -23.32 -1.54 -7.12
N GLY A 119 -22.49 -0.86 -6.34
CA GLY A 119 -22.36 0.59 -6.37
C GLY A 119 -20.96 1.06 -6.01
N CYS A 120 -20.79 2.37 -5.90
CA CYS A 120 -19.52 3.02 -5.59
C CYS A 120 -19.69 3.97 -4.40
N ILE A 121 -18.72 3.97 -3.50
CA ILE A 121 -18.62 4.94 -2.40
C ILE A 121 -17.37 5.79 -2.59
N CYS A 122 -17.50 7.11 -2.40
CA CYS A 122 -16.37 8.03 -2.47
C CYS A 122 -15.78 8.20 -1.07
N LYS A 123 -14.50 7.88 -0.89
CA LYS A 123 -13.79 7.99 0.39
C LYS A 123 -13.00 9.29 0.53
N SER A 124 -12.47 9.80 -0.57
CA SER A 124 -11.77 11.09 -0.63
C SER A 124 -12.18 11.82 -1.91
N LYS A 125 -12.49 13.11 -1.81
CA LYS A 125 -12.94 13.92 -2.97
C LYS A 125 -11.86 14.82 -3.55
N ASN A 126 -10.80 15.10 -2.79
CA ASN A 126 -9.90 16.22 -3.09
C ASN A 126 -8.42 15.90 -2.95
N SER A 127 -8.03 14.72 -2.44
CA SER A 127 -6.63 14.40 -2.18
C SER A 127 -6.37 12.90 -2.26
N LEU A 128 -5.29 12.54 -2.95
CA LEU A 128 -4.77 11.17 -3.14
C LEU A 128 -3.38 11.02 -2.50
N GLY A 129 -3.32 11.27 -1.20
CA GLY A 129 -2.09 11.19 -0.41
C GLY A 129 -1.79 9.82 0.20
N GLU A 130 -0.66 9.75 0.91
CA GLU A 130 -0.17 8.54 1.59
C GLU A 130 -1.21 7.92 2.54
N SER A 131 -1.92 8.75 3.30
CA SER A 131 -2.92 8.33 4.29
C SER A 131 -4.31 8.08 3.72
N THR A 132 -4.54 8.39 2.44
CA THR A 132 -5.87 8.26 1.81
C THR A 132 -5.87 7.21 0.72
N ASN A 133 -4.92 7.25 -0.21
CA ASN A 133 -4.83 6.29 -1.31
C ASN A 133 -4.15 4.99 -0.84
N PRO A 134 -4.85 3.83 -0.83
CA PRO A 134 -4.27 2.56 -0.40
C PRO A 134 -3.08 2.11 -1.27
N TYR A 135 -3.03 2.58 -2.53
CA TYR A 135 -1.99 2.30 -3.52
C TYR A 135 -1.09 3.50 -3.81
N HIS A 136 -0.97 4.45 -2.88
CA HIS A 136 -0.12 5.63 -3.01
C HIS A 136 1.32 5.23 -3.40
N GLU A 137 1.91 5.90 -4.39
CA GLU A 137 3.26 5.59 -4.92
C GLU A 137 3.51 4.11 -5.22
N ASN A 138 2.51 3.43 -5.78
CA ASN A 138 2.55 2.01 -6.09
C ASN A 138 2.79 1.11 -4.87
N ARG A 139 2.31 1.54 -3.70
CA ARG A 139 2.29 0.69 -2.51
C ARG A 139 1.66 -0.66 -2.85
N TYR A 140 2.27 -1.72 -2.33
CA TYR A 140 1.87 -3.11 -2.52
C TYR A 140 2.09 -3.67 -3.94
N GLU A 141 2.91 -3.02 -4.78
CA GLU A 141 3.42 -3.63 -6.00
C GLU A 141 4.33 -4.83 -5.68
N VAL A 142 4.28 -5.88 -6.50
CA VAL A 142 5.20 -7.02 -6.40
C VAL A 142 6.58 -6.55 -6.84
N LEU A 143 7.56 -6.69 -5.95
CA LEU A 143 8.96 -6.38 -6.20
C LEU A 143 9.71 -7.60 -6.71
N GLU A 144 9.53 -8.74 -6.03
CA GLU A 144 10.27 -9.97 -6.30
C GLU A 144 9.52 -11.19 -5.74
N GLU A 145 9.93 -12.38 -6.16
CA GLU A 145 9.57 -13.63 -5.51
C GLU A 145 10.84 -14.28 -4.97
N ILE A 146 10.84 -14.64 -3.69
CA ILE A 146 11.98 -15.30 -3.04
C ILE A 146 11.57 -16.74 -2.75
N GLN A 147 12.34 -17.70 -3.25
CA GLN A 147 12.17 -19.11 -2.90
C GLN A 147 13.12 -19.49 -1.77
N THR A 148 12.54 -19.94 -0.65
CA THR A 148 13.28 -20.55 0.46
C THR A 148 12.69 -21.95 0.73
N SER A 149 12.54 -22.37 1.99
CA SER A 149 11.65 -23.48 2.37
C SER A 149 10.23 -23.34 1.82
N LYS A 150 9.75 -22.10 1.60
CA LYS A 150 8.53 -21.81 0.85
C LYS A 150 8.71 -20.59 -0.06
N LYS A 151 7.71 -20.36 -0.91
CA LYS A 151 7.68 -19.21 -1.81
C LYS A 151 7.18 -17.98 -1.05
N TRP A 152 7.86 -16.86 -1.25
CA TRP A 152 7.50 -15.56 -0.71
C TRP A 152 7.28 -14.55 -1.83
N THR A 153 6.13 -13.91 -1.85
CA THR A 153 5.81 -12.80 -2.73
C THR A 153 6.14 -11.51 -2.00
N VAL A 154 7.17 -10.80 -2.44
CA VAL A 154 7.61 -9.57 -1.80
C VAL A 154 6.88 -8.38 -2.41
N ARG A 155 6.18 -7.64 -1.56
CA ARG A 155 5.36 -6.48 -1.90
C ARG A 155 6.01 -5.21 -1.37
N LYS A 156 5.96 -4.12 -2.14
CA LYS A 156 6.46 -2.82 -1.69
C LYS A 156 5.64 -2.28 -0.53
N LEU A 157 6.32 -1.83 0.51
CA LEU A 157 5.68 -1.14 1.62
C LEU A 157 6.68 -0.16 2.21
N ASN A 158 6.39 1.14 2.05
CA ASN A 158 7.16 2.21 2.66
C ASN A 158 6.42 2.68 3.91
N GLN A 159 6.97 2.37 5.08
CA GLN A 159 6.39 2.75 6.37
C GLN A 159 7.47 2.69 7.46
N THR A 160 7.33 3.46 8.52
CA THR A 160 8.12 3.28 9.75
C THR A 160 7.40 2.36 10.72
N ILE A 161 8.11 1.42 11.32
CA ILE A 161 7.59 0.54 12.36
C ILE A 161 8.51 0.52 13.57
N SER A 162 7.92 0.27 14.73
CA SER A 162 8.61 0.19 16.01
C SER A 162 8.89 -1.26 16.36
N VAL A 163 10.12 -1.53 16.78
CA VAL A 163 10.57 -2.84 17.25
C VAL A 163 10.97 -2.71 18.71
N TRP A 164 10.44 -3.61 19.55
CA TRP A 164 10.62 -3.58 20.99
C TRP A 164 11.43 -4.76 21.54
N GLU A 165 11.75 -5.71 20.65
CA GLU A 165 12.32 -7.01 20.99
C GLU A 165 13.66 -7.23 20.28
N ARG A 166 14.46 -8.15 20.83
CA ARG A 166 15.69 -8.61 20.17
C ARG A 166 15.35 -9.54 19.01
N LEU A 167 15.45 -9.03 17.78
CA LEU A 167 15.09 -9.78 16.58
C LEU A 167 16.30 -10.18 15.75
N ASN A 168 16.35 -11.44 15.31
CA ASN A 168 17.34 -11.84 14.32
C ASN A 168 17.00 -11.18 12.99
N VAL A 169 17.92 -10.35 12.49
CA VAL A 169 17.87 -9.86 11.11
C VAL A 169 18.40 -10.97 10.22
N ARG A 170 17.66 -11.28 9.16
CA ARG A 170 18.00 -12.33 8.19
C ARG A 170 18.25 -11.78 6.80
N ASP A 171 18.97 -12.52 5.99
CA ASP A 171 19.26 -12.18 4.58
C ASP A 171 18.03 -12.36 3.66
N LYS A 172 17.15 -13.28 4.01
CA LYS A 172 15.89 -13.61 3.32
C LYS A 172 14.76 -13.85 4.34
N PRO A 173 13.48 -13.73 3.93
CA PRO A 173 12.36 -14.05 4.82
C PRO A 173 12.34 -15.56 5.15
N GLY A 174 11.76 -15.90 6.29
CA GLY A 174 11.65 -17.26 6.80
C GLY A 174 12.73 -17.64 7.81
N LEU A 175 12.44 -18.67 8.62
CA LEU A 175 13.36 -19.20 9.62
C LEU A 175 14.62 -19.86 9.04
N ASP A 176 14.59 -20.21 7.75
CA ASP A 176 15.71 -20.79 7.00
C ASP A 176 16.64 -19.72 6.38
N GLY A 177 16.37 -18.43 6.59
CA GLY A 177 17.29 -17.34 6.29
C GLY A 177 18.52 -17.35 7.20
N ILE A 178 19.68 -17.01 6.65
CA ILE A 178 20.92 -16.84 7.43
C ILE A 178 20.73 -15.65 8.36
N LYS A 179 21.02 -15.87 9.65
CA LYS A 179 21.05 -14.79 10.64
C LYS A 179 22.24 -13.88 10.33
N VAL A 180 21.97 -12.63 9.96
CA VAL A 180 22.99 -11.62 9.68
C VAL A 180 23.52 -11.04 10.99
N PHE A 181 22.62 -10.61 11.88
CA PHE A 181 22.92 -10.12 13.22
C PHE A 181 21.66 -10.09 14.11
N LEU A 182 21.83 -9.74 15.38
CA LEU A 182 20.74 -9.51 16.33
C LEU A 182 20.42 -8.02 16.44
N LEU A 183 19.24 -7.62 16.00
CA LEU A 183 18.66 -6.30 16.21
C LEU A 183 18.42 -6.06 17.70
N HIS A 184 18.48 -4.80 18.13
CA HIS A 184 18.26 -4.43 19.53
C HIS A 184 19.25 -5.08 20.51
N ASN A 185 20.51 -5.27 20.10
CA ASN A 185 21.57 -5.77 20.97
C ASN A 185 22.09 -4.66 21.90
N PHE A 186 21.24 -4.20 22.81
CA PHE A 186 21.61 -3.26 23.85
C PHE A 186 22.01 -3.96 25.14
N GLU A 187 23.03 -3.38 25.80
CA GLU A 187 23.39 -3.67 27.18
C GLU A 187 22.26 -3.25 28.12
N ASP A 188 21.99 -4.09 29.12
CA ASP A 188 20.97 -3.84 30.16
C ASP A 188 21.19 -2.45 30.77
N GLY A 189 20.17 -1.58 30.71
CA GLY A 189 20.19 -0.23 31.28
C GLY A 189 20.27 0.93 30.28
N THR A 190 20.35 0.67 28.97
CA THR A 190 20.27 1.73 27.95
C THR A 190 18.81 2.06 27.57
N ARG A 191 18.52 3.35 27.45
CA ARG A 191 17.20 3.95 27.72
C ARG A 191 16.29 4.13 26.49
N SER A 192 16.20 3.13 25.61
CA SER A 192 15.05 3.07 24.70
C SER A 192 14.66 1.61 24.45
N PRO A 193 13.52 1.14 24.97
CA PRO A 193 12.99 -0.20 24.65
C PRO A 193 12.45 -0.28 23.22
N GLN A 194 12.68 0.76 22.40
CA GLN A 194 12.06 0.93 21.10
C GLN A 194 13.07 1.45 20.09
N GLU A 195 13.14 0.77 18.94
CA GLU A 195 13.83 1.24 17.75
C GLU A 195 12.85 1.36 16.59
N ASN A 196 12.94 2.45 15.84
CA ASN A 196 12.09 2.69 14.69
C ASN A 196 12.86 2.39 13.41
N TYR A 197 12.31 1.51 12.57
CA TYR A 197 12.89 1.10 11.31
C TYR A 197 12.01 1.46 10.13
N LYS A 198 12.64 1.92 9.06
CA LYS A 198 11.98 2.04 7.76
C LYS A 198 11.83 0.66 7.16
N ILE A 199 10.59 0.25 6.95
CA ILE A 199 10.23 -0.88 6.11
C ILE A 199 10.23 -0.39 4.66
N ILE A 200 10.80 -1.19 3.77
CA ILE A 200 10.77 -0.96 2.32
C ILE A 200 9.97 -2.03 1.57
N ALA A 201 9.76 -3.19 2.19
CA ALA A 201 8.97 -4.29 1.63
C ALA A 201 8.39 -5.19 2.73
N ILE A 202 7.36 -5.93 2.36
CA ILE A 202 6.64 -6.89 3.20
C ILE A 202 6.38 -8.16 2.39
N THR A 203 6.33 -9.33 3.02
CA THR A 203 5.83 -10.55 2.34
C THR A 203 4.31 -10.55 2.29
N GLU A 204 3.71 -11.03 1.20
CA GLU A 204 2.27 -11.27 1.14
C GLU A 204 1.88 -12.43 2.07
N GLU A 205 2.69 -13.50 2.07
CA GLU A 205 2.50 -14.65 2.92
C GLU A 205 2.93 -14.36 4.36
N THR A 206 2.25 -15.00 5.30
CA THR A 206 2.56 -14.94 6.74
C THR A 206 3.30 -16.19 7.22
N GLU A 207 3.86 -16.11 8.41
CA GLU A 207 4.42 -17.22 9.16
C GLU A 207 3.98 -17.15 10.62
N THR A 208 3.90 -18.29 11.28
CA THR A 208 3.60 -18.39 12.71
C THR A 208 4.87 -18.74 13.47
N ILE A 209 5.32 -17.86 14.37
CA ILE A 209 6.49 -18.04 15.22
C ILE A 209 6.08 -17.71 16.65
N ASP A 210 6.34 -18.61 17.59
CA ASP A 210 6.01 -18.46 19.02
C ASP A 210 4.54 -18.08 19.27
N GLY A 211 3.63 -18.61 18.45
CA GLY A 211 2.19 -18.35 18.53
C GLY A 211 1.72 -17.04 17.89
N LEU A 212 2.63 -16.19 17.42
CA LEU A 212 2.31 -14.96 16.68
C LEU A 212 2.31 -15.27 15.19
N THR A 213 1.28 -14.82 14.46
CA THR A 213 1.18 -14.97 13.00
C THR A 213 1.31 -13.61 12.34
N ASP A 214 2.31 -13.45 11.47
CA ASP A 214 2.57 -12.17 10.81
C ASP A 214 3.40 -12.31 9.53
N HIS A 215 3.59 -11.20 8.83
CA HIS A 215 4.44 -11.07 7.65
C HIS A 215 5.92 -10.93 8.04
N TRP A 216 6.80 -11.18 7.08
CA TRP A 216 8.20 -10.77 7.16
C TRP A 216 8.36 -9.36 6.61
N LEU A 217 9.17 -8.55 7.28
CA LEU A 217 9.41 -7.14 6.95
C LEU A 217 10.86 -6.95 6.51
N LYS A 218 11.06 -6.36 5.34
CA LYS A 218 12.37 -5.92 4.86
C LYS A 218 12.65 -4.53 5.40
N ILE A 219 13.55 -4.44 6.37
CA ILE A 219 13.95 -3.18 7.01
C ILE A 219 15.25 -2.65 6.41
N GLU A 220 15.38 -1.33 6.37
CA GLU A 220 16.66 -0.65 6.19
C GLU A 220 17.28 -0.41 7.57
N TYR A 221 18.26 -1.23 7.97
CA TYR A 221 18.88 -1.16 9.31
C TYR A 221 20.11 -0.26 9.37
N ALA A 222 20.67 0.08 8.21
CA ALA A 222 21.69 1.11 8.02
C ALA A 222 21.56 1.61 6.58
N SER A 223 22.17 2.76 6.25
CA SER A 223 22.06 3.35 4.92
C SER A 223 22.37 2.33 3.81
N ASN A 224 21.36 2.06 2.97
CA ASN A 224 21.40 1.07 1.89
C ASN A 224 21.74 -0.37 2.31
N LYS A 225 21.54 -0.73 3.58
CA LYS A 225 21.70 -2.10 4.10
C LYS A 225 20.34 -2.62 4.57
N TYR A 226 19.99 -3.79 4.06
CA TYR A 226 18.64 -4.34 4.21
C TYR A 226 18.68 -5.74 4.79
N GLY A 227 17.66 -6.08 5.58
CA GLY A 227 17.47 -7.41 6.11
C GLY A 227 16.03 -7.64 6.51
N TRP A 228 15.71 -8.89 6.83
CA TRP A 228 14.36 -9.35 7.13
C TRP A 228 14.19 -9.61 8.61
N ILE A 229 13.11 -9.08 9.17
CA ILE A 229 12.66 -9.36 10.53
C ILE A 229 11.24 -9.92 10.51
N PHE A 230 10.89 -10.68 11.54
CA PHE A 230 9.53 -11.17 11.70
C PHE A 230 8.63 -10.07 12.26
N GLY A 231 7.54 -9.77 11.56
CA GLY A 231 6.64 -8.67 11.88
C GLY A 231 5.88 -8.84 13.18
N GLY A 232 5.73 -10.06 13.70
CA GLY A 232 4.95 -10.36 14.90
C GLY A 232 5.39 -9.58 16.15
N TYR A 233 6.66 -9.19 16.20
CA TYR A 233 7.24 -8.40 17.30
C TYR A 233 7.44 -6.92 16.99
N ALA A 234 6.90 -6.46 15.85
CA ALA A 234 6.86 -5.06 15.48
C ALA A 234 5.48 -4.46 15.79
N SER A 235 5.41 -3.15 16.00
CA SER A 235 4.16 -2.42 16.21
C SER A 235 4.21 -1.01 15.62
N VAL A 236 3.05 -0.38 15.47
CA VAL A 236 2.95 1.03 15.08
C VAL A 236 2.62 1.88 16.29
N GLU A 237 3.33 3.01 16.45
CA GLU A 237 3.18 3.87 17.64
C GLU A 237 1.80 4.54 17.76
N ARG A 238 1.08 4.69 16.64
CA ARG A 238 -0.16 5.46 16.56
C ARG A 238 -1.26 4.56 16.04
N GLY A 239 -2.44 4.64 16.68
CA GLY A 239 -3.62 3.86 16.29
C GLY A 239 -3.89 3.92 14.79
N GLY A 240 -4.38 2.81 14.24
CA GLY A 240 -4.45 2.60 12.80
C GLY A 240 -4.14 1.15 12.44
N PRO A 241 -4.14 0.82 11.14
CA PRO A 241 -3.68 -0.47 10.68
C PRO A 241 -2.17 -0.60 10.91
N LYS A 242 -1.73 -1.77 11.39
CA LYS A 242 -0.31 -2.08 11.65
C LYS A 242 0.54 -1.91 10.40
N TYR A 243 0.04 -2.38 9.27
CA TYR A 243 0.66 -2.19 7.97
C TYR A 243 -0.29 -1.41 7.09
N TYR A 244 0.22 -0.43 6.36
CA TYR A 244 -0.54 0.31 5.36
C TYR A 244 -0.75 -0.51 4.08
N ILE A 245 -0.95 -1.84 4.20
CA ILE A 245 -1.39 -2.66 3.08
C ILE A 245 -2.82 -2.27 2.68
N PRO A 246 -3.21 -2.38 1.39
CA PRO A 246 -4.46 -1.86 0.90
C PRO A 246 -5.70 -2.36 1.67
N GLU A 247 -5.72 -3.65 1.99
CA GLU A 247 -6.81 -4.32 2.70
C GLU A 247 -7.00 -3.74 4.10
N ALA A 248 -5.91 -3.62 4.85
CA ALA A 248 -5.93 -3.09 6.21
C ALA A 248 -6.33 -1.61 6.24
N MET A 249 -5.87 -0.83 5.25
CA MET A 249 -6.27 0.57 5.11
C MET A 249 -7.77 0.70 4.81
N ILE A 250 -8.30 -0.09 3.88
CA ILE A 250 -9.72 -0.03 3.49
C ILE A 250 -10.62 -0.51 4.64
N ILE A 251 -10.24 -1.59 5.32
CA ILE A 251 -10.97 -2.07 6.51
C ILE A 251 -10.97 -0.99 7.59
N PHE A 252 -9.82 -0.39 7.89
CA PHE A 252 -9.74 0.69 8.87
C PHE A 252 -10.61 1.88 8.46
N ASP A 253 -10.55 2.28 7.20
CA ASP A 253 -11.30 3.39 6.63
C ASP A 253 -12.82 3.25 6.73
N LEU A 254 -13.33 2.03 6.64
CA LEU A 254 -14.76 1.72 6.57
C LEU A 254 -15.32 1.19 7.88
N SER A 255 -14.49 0.56 8.72
CA SER A 255 -14.90 -0.12 9.95
C SER A 255 -14.54 0.66 11.22
N TRP A 256 -13.98 1.87 11.11
CA TRP A 256 -13.56 2.65 12.28
C TRP A 256 -14.74 2.90 13.24
N TYR A 257 -14.59 2.41 14.48
CA TYR A 257 -15.47 2.56 15.64
C TYR A 257 -15.21 3.82 16.48
#